data_AF-M3EQD0-F1
#
_entry.id   AF-M3EQD0-F1
#
_cell.length_a   1.000
_cell.length_b   1.000
_cell.length_c   1.000
_cell.angle_alpha   90.00
_cell.angle_beta   90.00
_cell.angle_gamma   90.00
#
_symmetry.space_group_name_H-M   'P 1'
#
loop_
_entity.id
_entity.type
_entity.pdbx_description
1 polymer ?
#
loop_
_entity_poly.entity_id
_entity_poly.type
_entity_poly.pdbx_seq_one_letter_code
_entity_poly.pdbx_strand_id
1 'polypeptide(L)'
;MLTFDDGYFSNRIVAEEILEPLGIKALFFIVSDFVDIQKKREIRKFISDNIYPSFTVEQVPDFWVPMRWKDLEILLRKGHSIGSHTKTHAKLSKIKPIDRHRLQDEILTSKKN
;
A
#
# COMPACT_ATOMS: atom_id res chain seq x y z
N MET A 1 4.47 5.05 18.40
CA MET A 1 4.31 4.04 17.34
C MET A 1 4.21 4.79 16.02
N LEU A 2 5.10 4.50 15.06
CA LEU A 2 5.09 5.13 13.73
C LEU A 2 4.42 4.21 12.72
N THR A 3 3.57 4.77 11.87
CA THR A 3 2.85 4.04 10.83
C THR A 3 3.03 4.69 9.47
N PHE A 4 3.05 3.87 8.42
CA PHE A 4 3.06 4.29 7.02
C PHE A 4 1.97 3.54 6.27
N ASP A 5 1.19 4.25 5.46
CA ASP A 5 0.07 3.67 4.73
C ASP A 5 0.39 3.53 3.22
N ASP A 6 -0.54 2.91 2.51
CA ASP A 6 -0.62 2.70 1.05
C ASP A 6 0.45 1.81 0.42
N GLY A 7 1.67 1.75 0.96
CA GLY A 7 2.74 0.89 0.47
C GLY A 7 3.59 1.50 -0.64
N TYR A 8 3.78 2.82 -0.66
CA TYR A 8 4.71 3.49 -1.58
C TYR A 8 6.18 3.17 -1.30
N PHE A 9 7.00 3.10 -2.36
CA PHE A 9 8.44 2.83 -2.26
C PHE A 9 9.20 3.90 -1.45
N SER A 10 8.73 5.15 -1.43
CA SER A 10 9.28 6.19 -0.55
C SER A 10 9.27 5.79 0.92
N ASN A 11 8.29 4.98 1.36
CA ASN A 11 8.21 4.51 2.74
C ASN A 11 9.40 3.59 3.08
N ARG A 12 9.87 2.78 2.12
CA ARG A 12 11.07 1.95 2.26
C ARG A 12 12.32 2.83 2.42
N ILE A 13 12.45 3.87 1.61
CA ILE A 13 13.57 4.82 1.67
C ILE A 13 13.62 5.50 3.04
N VAL A 14 12.48 6.02 3.53
CA VAL A 14 12.39 6.62 4.87
C VAL A 14 12.78 5.62 5.97
N ALA A 15 12.36 4.36 5.84
CA ALA A 15 12.73 3.33 6.81
C ALA A 15 14.26 3.13 6.88
N GLU A 16 14.95 3.13 5.74
CA GLU A 16 16.40 2.93 5.65
C GLU A 16 17.21 4.14 6.06
N GLU A 17 16.86 5.29 5.51
CA GLU A 17 17.72 6.47 5.59
C GLU A 17 17.48 7.24 6.88
N ILE A 18 16.30 7.07 7.50
CA ILE A 18 15.89 7.84 8.67
C ILE A 18 15.65 6.95 9.88
N LEU A 19 14.79 5.92 9.76
CA LEU A 19 14.38 5.15 10.94
C LEU A 19 15.47 4.21 11.43
N GLU A 20 16.17 3.54 10.51
CA GLU A 20 17.22 2.58 10.83
C GLU A 20 18.41 3.19 11.58
N PRO A 21 18.99 4.34 11.17
CA PRO A 21 20.03 5.02 11.94
C PRO A 21 19.60 5.41 13.37
N LEU A 22 18.30 5.62 13.57
CA LEU A 22 17.72 5.97 14.87
C LEU A 22 17.28 4.75 15.68
N GLY A 23 17.41 3.54 15.14
CA GLY A 23 16.94 2.31 15.78
C GLY A 23 15.41 2.20 15.90
N ILE A 24 14.65 2.98 15.13
CA ILE A 24 13.19 3.07 15.23
C ILE A 24 12.52 2.01 14.35
N LYS A 25 11.52 1.33 14.89
CA LYS A 25 10.66 0.38 14.16
C LYS A 25 9.28 1.00 13.89
N ALA A 26 8.65 0.55 12.81
CA ALA A 26 7.39 1.09 12.31
C ALA A 26 6.48 -0.03 11.77
N LEU A 27 5.20 0.27 11.65
CA LEU A 27 4.18 -0.59 11.06
C LEU A 27 3.76 -0.03 9.69
N PHE A 28 3.84 -0.85 8.65
CA PHE A 28 3.47 -0.47 7.29
C PHE A 28 2.16 -1.13 6.91
N PHE A 29 1.12 -0.35 6.60
CA PHE A 29 -0.14 -0.85 6.09
C PHE A 29 -0.09 -0.85 4.55
N ILE A 30 -0.29 -2.04 3.97
CA ILE A 30 -0.06 -2.28 2.55
C ILE A 30 -1.39 -2.55 1.83
N VAL A 31 -1.59 -1.86 0.70
CA VAL A 31 -2.64 -2.19 -0.27
C VAL A 31 -2.11 -3.31 -1.15
N SER A 32 -2.57 -4.56 -0.95
CA SER A 32 -1.94 -5.74 -1.56
C SER A 32 -1.92 -5.69 -3.08
N ASP A 33 -3.02 -5.27 -3.72
CA ASP A 33 -3.08 -5.23 -5.19
C ASP A 33 -2.16 -4.16 -5.76
N PHE A 34 -1.83 -3.12 -4.99
CA PHE A 34 -0.92 -2.07 -5.43
C PHE A 34 0.52 -2.58 -5.59
N VAL A 35 0.97 -3.46 -4.70
CA VAL A 35 2.31 -4.07 -4.69
C VAL A 35 2.55 -4.93 -5.95
N ASP A 36 1.50 -5.56 -6.47
CA ASP A 36 1.55 -6.45 -7.63
C ASP A 36 1.68 -5.70 -8.97
N ILE A 37 1.40 -4.40 -9.03
CA ILE A 37 1.30 -3.67 -10.30
C ILE A 37 2.68 -3.30 -10.86
N GLN A 38 3.08 -3.91 -11.97
CA GLN A 38 4.42 -3.68 -12.52
C GLN A 38 4.49 -2.52 -13.50
N LYS A 39 3.45 -2.32 -14.32
CA LYS A 39 3.51 -1.34 -15.42
C LYS A 39 3.18 0.06 -14.92
N LYS A 40 4.03 1.02 -15.27
CA LYS A 40 3.91 2.44 -14.89
C LYS A 40 2.53 3.05 -15.15
N ARG A 41 1.94 2.79 -16.32
CA ARG A 41 0.59 3.28 -16.65
C ARG A 41 -0.49 2.66 -15.76
N GLU A 42 -0.36 1.37 -15.44
CA GLU A 42 -1.29 0.65 -14.56
C GLU A 42 -1.15 1.13 -13.12
N ILE A 43 0.07 1.43 -12.65
CA ILE A 43 0.35 2.05 -11.35
C ILE A 43 -0.36 3.39 -11.25
N ARG A 44 -0.13 4.29 -12.23
CA ARG A 44 -0.75 5.62 -12.25
C ARG A 44 -2.27 5.54 -12.29
N LYS A 45 -2.82 4.60 -13.09
CA LYS A 45 -4.26 4.33 -13.14
C LYS A 45 -4.80 3.83 -11.80
N PHE A 46 -4.11 2.91 -11.14
CA PHE A 46 -4.54 2.40 -9.84
C PHE A 46 -4.57 3.52 -8.79
N ILE A 47 -3.55 4.37 -8.78
CA ILE A 47 -3.47 5.53 -7.89
C ILE A 47 -4.63 6.48 -8.16
N SER A 48 -4.88 6.87 -9.42
CA SER A 48 -5.98 7.78 -9.76
C SER A 48 -7.35 7.17 -9.50
N ASP A 49 -7.50 5.85 -9.58
CA ASP A 49 -8.80 5.21 -9.37
C ASP A 49 -9.11 4.99 -7.88
N ASN A 50 -8.08 4.67 -7.08
CA ASN A 50 -8.28 4.10 -5.75
C ASN A 50 -7.69 4.93 -4.60
N ILE A 51 -6.52 5.56 -4.79
CA ILE A 51 -5.80 6.25 -3.71
C ILE A 51 -6.08 7.77 -3.76
N TYR A 52 -5.96 8.37 -4.95
CA TYR A 52 -6.26 9.78 -5.20
C TYR A 52 -7.27 9.98 -6.34
N PRO A 53 -8.57 9.73 -6.10
CA PRO A 53 -9.65 9.86 -7.09
C PRO A 53 -9.84 11.25 -7.71
N SER A 54 -9.22 12.28 -7.15
CA SER A 54 -9.24 13.63 -7.70
C SER A 54 -8.22 13.85 -8.82
N PHE A 55 -7.28 12.93 -9.04
CA PHE A 55 -6.23 13.06 -10.04
C PHE A 55 -6.66 12.34 -11.33
N THR A 56 -6.28 12.88 -12.48
CA THR A 56 -6.22 12.09 -13.71
C THR A 56 -4.95 11.23 -13.71
N VAL A 57 -4.92 10.20 -14.57
CA VAL A 57 -3.72 9.36 -14.73
C VAL A 57 -2.48 10.21 -15.05
N GLU A 58 -2.65 11.24 -15.89
CA GLU A 58 -1.62 12.17 -16.35
C GLU A 58 -1.08 13.08 -15.23
N GLN A 59 -1.88 13.33 -14.19
CA GLN A 59 -1.49 14.12 -13.03
C GLN A 59 -0.71 13.32 -11.99
N VAL A 60 -0.82 11.99 -11.98
CA VAL A 60 -0.07 11.14 -11.06
C VAL A 60 1.44 11.19 -11.38
N PRO A 61 2.31 11.56 -10.42
CA PRO A 61 3.75 11.60 -10.64
C PRO A 61 4.33 10.22 -10.97
N ASP A 62 5.33 10.21 -11.85
CA ASP A 62 5.94 8.98 -12.35
C ASP A 62 6.76 8.20 -11.32
N PHE A 63 7.20 8.88 -10.26
CA PHE A 63 7.98 8.31 -9.17
C PHE A 63 7.11 7.78 -8.02
N TRP A 64 5.78 7.94 -8.10
CA TRP A 64 4.86 7.29 -7.17
C TRP A 64 4.70 5.83 -7.56
N VAL A 65 5.62 5.01 -7.06
CA VAL A 65 5.68 3.59 -7.33
C VAL A 65 5.45 2.80 -6.03
N PRO A 66 4.79 1.63 -6.11
CA PRO A 66 4.61 0.77 -4.96
C PRO A 66 5.95 0.14 -4.54
N MET A 67 6.07 -0.17 -3.25
CA MET A 67 7.00 -1.21 -2.81
C MET A 67 6.70 -2.53 -3.52
N ARG A 68 7.71 -3.36 -3.70
CA ARG A 68 7.57 -4.75 -4.17
C ARG A 68 7.57 -5.72 -2.99
N TRP A 69 7.11 -6.94 -3.22
CA TRP A 69 7.17 -8.02 -2.23
C TRP A 69 8.56 -8.19 -1.61
N LYS A 70 9.63 -8.05 -2.41
CA LYS A 70 11.01 -8.07 -1.91
C LYS A 70 11.31 -6.92 -0.94
N ASP A 71 10.77 -5.73 -1.16
CA ASP A 71 10.95 -4.59 -0.23
C ASP A 71 10.23 -4.85 1.10
N LEU A 72 9.03 -5.45 1.03
CA LEU A 72 8.27 -5.87 2.22
C LEU A 72 9.01 -6.93 3.03
N GLU A 73 9.60 -7.93 2.37
CA GLU A 73 10.46 -8.92 3.03
C GLU A 73 11.65 -8.25 3.74
N ILE A 74 12.28 -7.24 3.11
CA ILE A 74 13.39 -6.53 3.72
C ILE A 74 12.92 -5.76 4.96
N LEU A 75 11.76 -5.09 4.90
CA LEU A 75 11.18 -4.41 6.07
C LEU A 75 10.96 -5.37 7.23
N LEU A 76 10.40 -6.56 6.98
CA LEU A 76 10.21 -7.60 8.00
C LEU A 76 11.56 -8.06 8.59
N ARG A 77 12.56 -8.34 7.74
CA ARG A 77 13.91 -8.72 8.20
C ARG A 77 14.59 -7.64 9.03
N LYS A 78 14.30 -6.36 8.75
CA LYS A 78 14.79 -5.22 9.55
C LYS A 78 13.97 -4.97 10.82
N GLY A 79 12.99 -5.81 11.15
CA GLY A 79 12.21 -5.74 12.38
C GLY A 79 11.03 -4.77 12.34
N HIS A 80 10.62 -4.32 11.15
CA HIS A 80 9.36 -3.62 10.96
C HIS A 80 8.20 -4.62 10.92
N SER A 81 6.97 -4.13 11.09
CA SER A 81 5.75 -4.93 10.98
C SER A 81 4.95 -4.54 9.73
N ILE A 82 4.17 -5.49 9.20
CA ILE A 82 3.29 -5.26 8.05
C ILE A 82 1.85 -5.54 8.47
N GLY A 83 0.96 -4.62 8.14
CA GLY A 83 -0.49 -4.74 8.27
C GLY A 83 -1.17 -4.64 6.91
N SER A 84 -2.44 -5.04 6.84
CA SER A 84 -3.26 -4.88 5.62
C SER A 84 -3.92 -3.50 5.60
N HIS A 85 -3.91 -2.85 4.44
CA HIS A 85 -4.62 -1.60 4.16
C HIS A 85 -5.76 -1.80 3.17
N THR A 86 -6.49 -2.91 3.31
CA THR A 86 -7.44 -3.43 2.31
C THR A 86 -6.75 -3.91 1.03
N LYS A 87 -7.51 -4.52 0.13
CA LYS A 87 -6.95 -5.12 -1.09
C LYS A 87 -6.72 -4.07 -2.14
N THR A 88 -7.71 -3.21 -2.36
CA THR A 88 -7.72 -2.21 -3.44
C THR A 88 -7.70 -0.76 -2.94
N HIS A 89 -7.56 -0.50 -1.63
CA HIS A 89 -7.78 0.80 -1.00
C HIS A 89 -9.27 1.23 -0.98
N ALA A 90 -10.19 0.26 -0.95
CA ALA A 90 -11.61 0.55 -0.94
C ALA A 90 -12.06 1.24 0.36
N LYS A 91 -12.81 2.34 0.24
CA LYS A 91 -13.46 2.98 1.40
C LYS A 91 -14.60 2.09 1.92
N LEU A 92 -14.29 1.24 2.91
CA LEU A 92 -15.20 0.22 3.42
C LEU A 92 -16.57 0.75 3.87
N SER A 93 -16.63 1.97 4.41
CA SER A 93 -17.89 2.63 4.82
C SER A 93 -18.83 2.98 3.67
N LYS A 94 -18.34 2.97 2.42
CA LYS A 94 -19.15 3.17 1.22
C LYS A 94 -19.62 1.85 0.58
N ILE A 95 -19.16 0.70 1.07
CA ILE A 95 -19.61 -0.61 0.58
C ILE A 95 -20.99 -0.88 1.21
N LYS A 96 -22.00 -1.10 0.36
CA LYS A 96 -23.37 -1.36 0.83
C LYS A 96 -23.45 -2.75 1.46
N PRO A 97 -24.35 -2.98 2.44
CA PRO A 97 -24.53 -4.31 3.04
C PRO A 97 -24.83 -5.43 2.04
N ILE A 98 -25.51 -5.11 0.94
CA ILE A 98 -25.80 -6.05 -0.16
C ILE A 98 -24.52 -6.58 -0.83
N ASP A 99 -23.42 -5.82 -0.78
CA ASP A 99 -22.12 -6.16 -1.37
C ASP A 99 -21.18 -6.82 -0.35
N ARG A 100 -21.71 -7.59 0.61
CA ARG A 100 -20.92 -8.20 1.71
C ARG A 100 -19.72 -9.01 1.22
N HIS A 101 -19.84 -9.68 0.08
CA HIS A 101 -18.74 -10.43 -0.54
C HIS A 101 -17.57 -9.52 -0.92
N ARG A 102 -17.84 -8.29 -1.42
CA ARG A 102 -16.80 -7.31 -1.71
C ARG A 102 -16.09 -6.85 -0.44
N LEU A 103 -16.85 -6.59 0.63
CA LEU A 103 -16.27 -6.24 1.93
C LEU A 103 -15.36 -7.36 2.46
N GLN A 104 -15.78 -8.62 2.31
CA GLN A 104 -14.98 -9.78 2.69
C GLN A 104 -13.72 -9.91 1.85
N ASP A 105 -13.79 -9.71 0.53
CA ASP A 105 -12.60 -9.77 -0.35
C ASP A 105 -11.57 -8.71 0.03
N GLU A 106 -12.02 -7.46 0.29
CA GLU A 106 -11.14 -6.37 0.71
C GLU A 106 -10.39 -6.66 2.02
N ILE A 107 -11.03 -7.35 2.96
CA ILE A 107 -10.47 -7.60 4.30
C ILE A 107 -9.68 -8.92 4.38
N LEU A 108 -10.21 -9.99 3.80
CA LEU A 108 -9.67 -11.34 4.00
C LEU A 108 -8.58 -11.68 2.98
N THR A 109 -8.74 -11.26 1.73
CA THR A 109 -7.79 -11.57 0.67
C THR A 109 -6.52 -10.72 0.78
N SER A 110 -6.65 -9.49 1.28
CA SER A 110 -5.51 -8.59 1.53
C SER A 110 -4.51 -9.09 2.58
N LYS A 111 -4.85 -10.15 3.32
CA LYS A 111 -3.96 -10.81 4.30
C LYS A 111 -3.34 -12.12 3.81
N LYS A 112 -3.74 -12.62 2.65
CA LYS A 112 -3.36 -13.96 2.15
C LYS A 112 -2.20 -13.94 1.14
N ASN A 113 -1.79 -12.76 0.69
CA ASN A 113 -0.69 -12.57 -0.26
C ASN A 113 0.61 -12.25 0.47
#